data_AF-A0A1E4IC50-F1
#
_entry.id   AF-A0A1E4IC50-F1
#
_cell.length_a   1.000
_cell.length_b   1.000
_cell.length_c   1.000
_cell.angle_alpha   90.00
_cell.angle_beta   90.00
_cell.angle_gamma   90.00
#
_symmetry.space_group_name_H-M   'P 1'
#
loop_
_entity.id
_entity.type
_entity.pdbx_description
1 polymer ?
#
loop_
_entity_poly.entity_id
_entity_poly.type
_entity_poly.pdbx_seq_one_letter_code
_entity_poly.pdbx_strand_id
1 'polypeptide(L)'
;MSVRIGYTNAFWGDTDQGARQLLQVEGMQYLVADYLAEVTMALLSRQRARHGREAGFIADGVEAIVSVAAEARRRGIRIVTNAGGMEPAACAAAIRARLADLGVDLRVAAVVGDDLSALRGNAIPLDAVDMFTGEKLPSDLASYNAYLGARPIAAALGAGADVVVTGRCVDSAVVLGPLMHEHGWRDDQYDLLSAGALVGHVLECGPQCTGGLHTDWWAVPGWDDMGFPYADVDADGTAVIAKPAGTGGLVTPATVSEQILYEIADPGAYVLPDVVCDWRGVTAEQVGPDRVRVAGAVGSAPTATYKASATAADGYRVTATAMFAGSQASGRARRAGHAAVARTARLAGLADDPFTDVSIELVGAGETTGAAATDATEAVLKVGLRHPRRDPLQTFAREWAGTALVAQGMTGFFAGRPRVSPVHRVLHVLVGKTDVAVAVDLDGTLTPVTVADGDPDAVVSTPVLAEDEQAPDPGWLPVPLRRLAWARSGDKGDNVNIGLIARRPEYLDVITAQVTAERVGRFFGHYRPGGVRRWSMPGLGAVNVVLEGVLGGCGGTSTLRYDSQGKSYGAMLLTMPVYVPREWPALTDAP
;
A
#
# COMPACT_ATOMS: atom_id res chain seq x y z
N MET A 1 -31.10 -2.30 6.33
CA MET A 1 -30.63 -1.00 6.84
C MET A 1 -29.15 -0.93 6.54
N SER A 2 -28.64 0.18 6.02
CA SER A 2 -27.23 0.27 5.64
C SER A 2 -26.35 0.56 6.85
N VAL A 3 -25.13 0.01 6.85
CA VAL A 3 -24.11 0.27 7.87
C VAL A 3 -23.19 1.37 7.36
N ARG A 4 -23.04 2.45 8.12
CA ARG A 4 -22.19 3.59 7.77
C ARG A 4 -20.84 3.52 8.45
N ILE A 5 -19.77 3.41 7.67
CA ILE A 5 -18.39 3.23 8.14
C ILE A 5 -17.48 4.29 7.53
N GLY A 6 -16.74 5.04 8.35
CA GLY A 6 -15.76 6.03 7.93
C GLY A 6 -14.33 5.58 8.21
N TYR A 7 -13.40 5.90 7.31
CA TYR A 7 -11.99 5.52 7.41
C TYR A 7 -11.12 6.73 7.76
N THR A 8 -10.45 6.69 8.91
CA THR A 8 -9.98 7.92 9.58
C THR A 8 -8.54 8.32 9.31
N ASN A 9 -7.69 7.41 8.84
CA ASN A 9 -6.26 7.64 8.64
C ASN A 9 -5.71 6.64 7.61
N ALA A 10 -4.68 7.01 6.85
CA ALA A 10 -4.11 6.16 5.81
C ALA A 10 -2.89 5.34 6.25
N PHE A 11 -2.11 5.83 7.22
CA PHE A 11 -0.86 5.20 7.68
C PHE A 11 -0.38 5.81 9.02
N TRP A 12 0.69 5.25 9.61
CA TRP A 12 1.33 5.84 10.78
C TRP A 12 2.05 7.16 10.48
N GLY A 13 1.54 8.25 11.06
CA GLY A 13 2.04 9.61 10.87
C GLY A 13 1.13 10.48 10.01
N ASP A 14 -0.02 9.95 9.59
CA ASP A 14 -1.09 10.72 8.95
C ASP A 14 -1.82 11.64 9.94
N THR A 15 -2.69 12.50 9.43
CA THR A 15 -3.45 13.49 10.19
C THR A 15 -4.53 12.88 11.09
N ASP A 16 -4.80 13.54 12.23
CA ASP A 16 -5.93 13.23 13.12
C ASP A 16 -7.26 13.87 12.66
N GLN A 17 -7.22 14.72 11.61
CA GLN A 17 -8.39 15.46 11.15
C GLN A 17 -9.45 14.58 10.49
N GLY A 18 -9.08 13.44 9.89
CA GLY A 18 -10.01 12.54 9.23
C GLY A 18 -11.13 12.06 10.15
N ALA A 19 -10.79 11.68 11.39
CA ALA A 19 -11.77 11.32 12.41
C ALA A 19 -12.73 12.48 12.73
N ARG A 20 -12.22 13.72 12.82
CA ARG A 20 -13.03 14.91 13.12
C ARG A 20 -14.00 15.26 11.99
N GLN A 21 -13.56 15.16 10.73
CA GLN A 21 -14.41 15.34 9.56
C GLN A 21 -15.53 14.29 9.54
N LEU A 22 -15.19 13.02 9.78
CA LEU A 22 -16.15 11.91 9.76
C LEU A 22 -17.16 11.96 10.91
N LEU A 23 -16.79 12.52 12.06
CA LEU A 23 -17.75 12.83 13.12
C LEU A 23 -18.81 13.85 12.68
N GLN A 24 -18.57 14.71 11.69
CA GLN A 24 -19.61 15.61 11.17
C GLN A 24 -20.66 14.90 10.30
N VAL A 25 -20.41 13.64 9.92
CA VAL A 25 -21.36 12.86 9.13
C VAL A 25 -22.44 12.29 10.05
N GLU A 26 -23.69 12.68 9.79
CA GLU A 26 -24.85 12.16 10.52
C GLU A 26 -24.99 10.64 10.35
N GLY A 27 -25.46 9.94 11.38
CA GLY A 27 -25.68 8.49 11.30
C GLY A 27 -24.41 7.63 11.13
N MET A 28 -23.21 8.21 11.32
CA MET A 28 -21.96 7.45 11.42
C MET A 28 -22.09 6.38 12.52
N GLN A 29 -21.75 5.12 12.20
CA GLN A 29 -21.84 3.99 13.13
C GLN A 29 -20.45 3.46 13.50
N TYR A 30 -19.51 3.50 12.56
CA TYR A 30 -18.15 3.02 12.76
C TYR A 30 -17.10 4.01 12.28
N LEU A 31 -16.05 4.16 13.07
CA LEU A 31 -14.79 4.76 12.63
C LEU A 31 -13.72 3.67 12.61
N VAL A 32 -13.06 3.51 11.47
CA VAL A 32 -12.00 2.53 11.31
C VAL A 32 -10.66 3.22 11.05
N ALA A 33 -9.58 2.56 11.44
CA ALA A 33 -8.25 3.15 11.37
C ALA A 33 -7.15 2.12 11.11
N ASP A 34 -6.33 2.36 10.08
CA ASP A 34 -5.21 1.50 9.69
C ASP A 34 -3.87 2.22 9.79
N TYR A 35 -2.93 1.60 10.50
CA TYR A 35 -1.60 2.13 10.71
C TYR A 35 -0.48 1.19 10.23
N LEU A 36 -0.82 -0.05 9.86
CA LEU A 36 0.18 -1.11 9.68
C LEU A 36 0.50 -1.31 8.20
N ALA A 37 1.73 -0.99 7.84
CA ALA A 37 2.39 -1.49 6.64
C ALA A 37 3.58 -2.37 7.03
N GLU A 38 4.17 -3.08 6.08
CA GLU A 38 5.41 -3.84 6.27
C GLU A 38 6.54 -2.94 6.87
N VAL A 39 6.60 -1.67 6.45
CA VAL A 39 7.54 -0.67 7.00
C VAL A 39 7.25 -0.37 8.47
N THR A 40 5.98 -0.24 8.84
CA THR A 40 5.53 0.03 10.21
C THR A 40 5.99 -1.07 11.16
N MET A 41 5.82 -2.34 10.76
CA MET A 41 6.21 -3.49 11.59
C MET A 41 7.71 -3.48 11.91
N ALA A 42 8.55 -3.12 10.94
CA ALA A 42 9.99 -2.98 11.15
C ALA A 42 10.33 -1.83 12.14
N LEU A 43 9.59 -0.72 12.08
CA LEU A 43 9.75 0.39 13.03
C LEU A 43 9.32 0.00 14.45
N LEU A 44 8.18 -0.69 14.59
CA LEU A 44 7.69 -1.19 15.86
C LEU A 44 8.64 -2.22 16.48
N SER A 45 9.21 -3.11 15.67
CA SER A 45 10.24 -4.06 16.12
C SER A 45 11.45 -3.33 16.73
N ARG A 46 11.91 -2.24 16.11
CA ARG A 46 12.98 -1.39 16.67
C ARG A 46 12.55 -0.68 17.95
N GLN A 47 11.33 -0.17 18.00
CA GLN A 47 10.77 0.46 19.19
C GLN A 47 10.75 -0.52 20.37
N ARG A 48 10.27 -1.75 20.14
CA ARG A 48 10.27 -2.84 21.12
C ARG A 48 11.68 -3.21 21.57
N ALA A 49 12.64 -3.31 20.65
CA ALA A 49 14.04 -3.59 20.99
C ALA A 49 14.67 -2.51 21.88
N ARG A 50 14.23 -1.25 21.76
CA ARG A 50 14.77 -0.11 22.52
C ARG A 50 14.04 0.15 23.83
N HIS A 51 12.73 -0.04 23.87
CA HIS A 51 11.85 0.42 24.95
C HIS A 51 11.12 -0.72 25.68
N GLY A 52 11.35 -1.98 25.28
CA GLY A 52 10.74 -3.16 25.89
C GLY A 52 9.51 -3.65 25.14
N ARG A 53 9.02 -4.85 25.52
CA ARG A 53 7.93 -5.55 24.82
C ARG A 53 6.67 -4.71 24.71
N GLU A 54 6.20 -4.15 25.83
CA GLU A 54 4.95 -3.38 25.91
C GLU A 54 4.91 -2.14 25.01
N ALA A 55 6.05 -1.68 24.49
CA ALA A 55 6.11 -0.58 23.53
C ALA A 55 5.82 -1.01 22.08
N GLY A 56 5.36 -2.24 21.83
CA GLY A 56 5.14 -2.81 20.49
C GLY A 56 3.92 -2.30 19.71
N PHE A 57 3.26 -1.23 20.17
CA PHE A 57 2.07 -0.64 19.56
C PHE A 57 2.27 0.83 19.18
N ILE A 58 1.30 1.41 18.47
CA ILE A 58 1.36 2.77 17.94
C ILE A 58 0.69 3.75 18.91
N ALA A 59 1.50 4.50 19.64
CA ALA A 59 1.03 5.47 20.64
C ALA A 59 0.11 6.54 20.04
N ASP A 60 0.40 7.00 18.82
CA ASP A 60 -0.43 7.99 18.12
C ASP A 60 -1.85 7.46 17.86
N GLY A 61 -2.00 6.15 17.63
CA GLY A 61 -3.30 5.51 17.47
C GLY A 61 -4.12 5.51 18.76
N VAL A 62 -3.47 5.38 19.92
CA VAL A 62 -4.14 5.53 21.22
C VAL A 62 -4.66 6.96 21.37
N GLU A 63 -3.84 7.97 21.10
CA GLU A 63 -4.27 9.37 21.21
C GLU A 63 -5.39 9.71 20.21
N ALA A 64 -5.33 9.18 18.98
CA ALA A 64 -6.37 9.36 17.97
C ALA A 64 -7.73 8.84 18.46
N ILE A 65 -7.78 7.62 19.03
CA ILE A 65 -9.00 7.03 19.59
C ILE A 65 -9.50 7.86 20.78
N VAL A 66 -8.60 8.20 21.70
CA VAL A 66 -8.92 8.97 22.90
C VAL A 66 -9.50 10.35 22.54
N SER A 67 -9.01 10.98 21.47
CA SER A 67 -9.48 12.29 21.01
C SER A 67 -10.95 12.32 20.58
N VAL A 68 -11.50 11.18 20.15
CA VAL A 68 -12.90 11.05 19.69
C VAL A 68 -13.79 10.27 20.64
N ALA A 69 -13.22 9.66 21.70
CA ALA A 69 -13.91 8.71 22.56
C ALA A 69 -15.19 9.26 23.21
N ALA A 70 -15.18 10.49 23.72
CA ALA A 70 -16.35 11.09 24.38
C ALA A 70 -17.53 11.26 23.40
N GLU A 71 -17.23 11.70 22.17
CA GLU A 71 -18.24 11.87 21.13
C GLU A 71 -18.73 10.53 20.59
N ALA A 72 -17.82 9.57 20.41
CA ALA A 72 -18.15 8.22 20.02
C ALA A 72 -19.10 7.58 21.04
N ARG A 73 -18.82 7.72 22.34
CA ARG A 73 -19.68 7.22 23.41
C ARG A 73 -21.06 7.87 23.43
N ARG A 74 -21.13 9.19 23.22
CA ARG A 74 -22.37 9.95 23.20
C ARG A 74 -23.31 9.50 22.07
N ARG A 75 -22.74 9.10 20.94
CA ARG A 75 -23.48 8.72 19.73
C ARG A 75 -23.58 7.21 19.49
N GLY A 76 -22.90 6.40 20.28
CA GLY A 76 -22.83 4.96 20.07
C GLY A 76 -22.01 4.57 18.84
N ILE A 77 -20.99 5.35 18.48
CA ILE A 77 -20.06 5.02 17.40
C ILE A 77 -19.03 4.03 17.93
N ARG A 78 -18.81 2.94 17.21
CA ARG A 78 -17.77 1.96 17.52
C ARG A 78 -16.50 2.24 16.73
N ILE A 79 -15.35 1.83 17.28
CA ILE A 79 -14.03 2.11 16.70
C ILE A 79 -13.29 0.79 16.48
N VAL A 80 -12.70 0.61 15.29
CA VAL A 80 -11.86 -0.56 14.97
C VAL A 80 -10.51 -0.10 14.44
N THR A 81 -9.42 -0.65 14.98
CA THR A 81 -8.08 -0.27 14.52
C THR A 81 -7.06 -1.39 14.63
N ASN A 82 -6.04 -1.38 13.77
CA ASN A 82 -4.85 -2.23 13.90
C ASN A 82 -3.65 -1.54 14.57
N ALA A 83 -3.86 -0.41 15.27
CA ALA A 83 -2.81 0.30 16.01
C ALA A 83 -2.13 -0.55 17.12
N GLY A 84 -2.68 -1.73 17.44
CA GLY A 84 -2.09 -2.71 18.34
C GLY A 84 -0.72 -3.22 17.88
N GLY A 85 -0.46 -3.19 16.57
CA GLY A 85 0.85 -3.54 16.02
C GLY A 85 1.30 -4.92 16.44
N MET A 86 2.39 -5.02 17.18
CA MET A 86 2.93 -6.29 17.68
C MET A 86 2.44 -6.66 19.08
N GLU A 87 1.74 -5.76 19.78
CA GLU A 87 1.26 -6.00 21.16
C GLU A 87 -0.16 -5.41 21.37
N PRO A 88 -1.20 -6.02 20.77
CA PRO A 88 -2.57 -5.49 20.81
C PRO A 88 -3.15 -5.38 22.22
N ALA A 89 -2.83 -6.33 23.11
CA ALA A 89 -3.27 -6.31 24.50
C ALA A 89 -2.71 -5.11 25.27
N ALA A 90 -1.44 -4.74 25.05
CA ALA A 90 -0.82 -3.56 25.66
C ALA A 90 -1.47 -2.26 25.15
N CYS A 91 -1.78 -2.20 23.85
CA CYS A 91 -2.49 -1.07 23.26
C CYS A 91 -3.89 -0.90 23.86
N ALA A 92 -4.67 -2.00 23.96
CA ALA A 92 -5.98 -1.98 24.60
C ALA A 92 -5.91 -1.53 26.07
N ALA A 93 -4.90 -1.97 26.82
CA ALA A 93 -4.67 -1.52 28.19
C ALA A 93 -4.36 -0.02 28.28
N ALA A 94 -3.53 0.51 27.36
CA ALA A 94 -3.23 1.93 27.29
C ALA A 94 -4.47 2.78 26.98
N ILE A 95 -5.32 2.33 26.05
CA ILE A 95 -6.60 3.00 25.75
C ILE A 95 -7.51 2.99 26.98
N ARG A 96 -7.70 1.84 27.65
CA ARG A 96 -8.53 1.74 28.86
C ARG A 96 -8.07 2.71 29.95
N ALA A 97 -6.76 2.83 30.18
CA ALA A 97 -6.22 3.76 31.15
C ALA A 97 -6.59 5.21 30.81
N ARG A 98 -6.43 5.62 29.56
CA ARG A 98 -6.75 6.99 29.12
C ARG A 98 -8.25 7.28 29.09
N LEU A 99 -9.08 6.29 28.79
CA LEU A 99 -10.54 6.42 28.89
C LEU A 99 -10.99 6.61 30.35
N ALA A 100 -10.38 5.88 31.29
CA ALA A 100 -10.64 6.05 32.71
C ALA A 100 -10.29 7.46 33.22
N ASP A 101 -9.15 8.01 32.77
CA ASP A 101 -8.75 9.40 33.08
C ASP A 101 -9.78 10.44 32.58
N LEU A 102 -10.44 10.15 31.45
CA LEU A 102 -11.50 11.00 30.88
C LEU A 102 -12.90 10.73 31.46
N GLY A 103 -13.07 9.69 32.28
CA GLY A 103 -14.38 9.25 32.76
C GLY A 103 -15.30 8.75 31.63
N VAL A 104 -14.74 8.25 30.52
CA VAL A 104 -15.51 7.72 29.39
C VAL A 104 -15.59 6.20 29.50
N ASP A 105 -16.81 5.68 29.60
CA ASP A 105 -17.09 4.26 29.70
C ASP A 105 -17.28 3.63 28.32
N LEU A 106 -16.19 3.11 27.74
CA LEU A 106 -16.17 2.32 26.51
C LEU A 106 -15.43 1.00 26.75
N ARG A 107 -15.98 -0.11 26.26
CA ARG A 107 -15.38 -1.44 26.37
C ARG A 107 -14.34 -1.65 25.27
N VAL A 108 -13.13 -2.04 25.66
CA VAL A 108 -12.00 -2.18 24.73
C VAL A 108 -11.54 -3.64 24.65
N ALA A 109 -11.64 -4.21 23.46
CA ALA A 109 -11.17 -5.55 23.13
C ALA A 109 -9.83 -5.51 22.37
N ALA A 110 -8.99 -6.52 22.59
CA ALA A 110 -7.82 -6.81 21.78
C ALA A 110 -7.99 -8.14 21.02
N VAL A 111 -7.76 -8.13 19.71
CA VAL A 111 -7.58 -9.34 18.91
C VAL A 111 -6.11 -9.76 19.01
N VAL A 112 -5.87 -11.01 19.40
CA VAL A 112 -4.53 -11.59 19.59
C VAL A 112 -4.39 -12.92 18.86
N GLY A 113 -3.14 -13.34 18.64
CA GLY A 113 -2.79 -14.59 17.94
C GLY A 113 -2.02 -14.37 16.64
N ASP A 114 -1.81 -13.12 16.23
CA ASP A 114 -1.04 -12.79 15.03
C ASP A 114 0.47 -13.01 15.21
N ASP A 115 1.04 -12.81 16.40
CA ASP A 115 2.47 -13.06 16.67
C ASP A 115 2.81 -14.57 16.64
N LEU A 116 3.51 -14.98 15.59
CA LEU A 116 3.93 -16.36 15.33
C LEU A 116 5.31 -16.70 15.90
N SER A 117 5.96 -15.77 16.62
CA SER A 117 7.32 -15.96 17.11
C SER A 117 7.46 -17.22 17.99
N ALA A 118 6.41 -17.55 18.76
CA ALA A 118 6.38 -18.74 19.61
C ALA A 118 6.14 -20.06 18.85
N LEU A 119 5.61 -20.00 17.63
CA LEU A 119 5.35 -21.19 16.79
C LEU A 119 6.56 -21.62 15.97
N ARG A 120 7.56 -20.73 15.86
CA ARG A 120 8.76 -20.98 15.07
C ARG A 120 9.64 -22.07 15.67
N GLY A 121 10.03 -23.04 14.83
CA GLY A 121 10.75 -24.24 15.26
C GLY A 121 9.87 -25.28 15.98
N ASN A 122 8.56 -25.03 16.04
CA ASN A 122 7.55 -25.95 16.53
C ASN A 122 6.56 -26.27 15.40
N ALA A 123 5.42 -25.58 15.34
CA ALA A 123 4.44 -25.74 14.26
C ALA A 123 4.93 -25.17 12.91
N ILE A 124 5.83 -24.18 12.93
CA ILE A 124 6.40 -23.58 11.73
C ILE A 124 7.86 -24.03 11.58
N PRO A 125 8.24 -24.71 10.48
CA PRO A 125 9.60 -25.19 10.26
C PRO A 125 10.65 -24.07 10.26
N LEU A 126 11.86 -24.37 10.76
CA LEU A 126 12.99 -23.43 10.75
C LEU A 126 13.52 -23.12 9.35
N ASP A 127 13.27 -24.02 8.40
CA ASP A 127 13.67 -23.94 7.00
C ASP A 127 12.55 -23.44 6.09
N ALA A 128 11.50 -22.82 6.66
CA ALA A 128 10.50 -22.09 5.89
C ALA A 128 11.19 -21.12 4.91
N VAL A 129 10.61 -21.00 3.73
CA VAL A 129 11.13 -20.17 2.64
C VAL A 129 10.17 -19.06 2.30
N ASP A 130 10.72 -17.92 1.89
CA ASP A 130 9.96 -16.83 1.33
C ASP A 130 9.19 -17.28 0.08
N MET A 131 7.90 -17.01 0.04
CA MET A 131 6.98 -17.50 -0.98
C MET A 131 7.21 -16.85 -2.36
N PHE A 132 7.94 -15.72 -2.43
CA PHE A 132 8.21 -15.01 -3.67
C PHE A 132 9.60 -15.33 -4.24
N THR A 133 10.61 -15.45 -3.38
CA THR A 133 12.02 -15.59 -3.77
C THR A 133 12.56 -17.01 -3.55
N GLY A 134 11.90 -17.83 -2.73
CA GLY A 134 12.39 -19.13 -2.29
C GLY A 134 13.56 -19.05 -1.30
N GLU A 135 13.93 -17.85 -0.83
CA GLU A 135 15.00 -17.68 0.15
C GLU A 135 14.60 -18.25 1.51
N LYS A 136 15.52 -18.94 2.19
CA LYS A 136 15.28 -19.42 3.56
C LYS A 136 15.14 -18.25 4.54
N LEU A 137 14.22 -18.40 5.49
CA LEU A 137 14.06 -17.42 6.57
C LEU A 137 15.30 -17.40 7.49
N PRO A 138 15.88 -16.22 7.76
CA PRO A 138 16.99 -16.08 8.70
C PRO A 138 16.61 -16.54 10.10
N SER A 139 17.52 -17.20 10.82
CA SER A 139 17.24 -17.71 12.19
C SER A 139 16.89 -16.60 13.18
N ASP A 140 17.43 -15.39 13.01
CA ASP A 140 17.14 -14.24 13.86
C ASP A 140 16.09 -13.33 13.18
N LEU A 141 14.85 -13.40 13.66
CA LEU A 141 13.74 -12.57 13.17
C LEU A 141 13.37 -11.54 14.23
N ALA A 142 13.22 -10.31 13.78
CA ALA A 142 12.85 -9.17 14.59
C ALA A 142 11.33 -9.09 14.83
N SER A 143 10.52 -9.63 13.92
CA SER A 143 9.08 -9.85 14.08
C SER A 143 8.62 -10.99 13.18
N TYR A 144 7.51 -11.64 13.54
CA TYR A 144 6.89 -12.66 12.71
C TYR A 144 5.38 -12.70 12.96
N ASN A 145 4.58 -12.14 12.05
CA ASN A 145 3.15 -11.92 12.28
C ASN A 145 2.29 -12.43 11.12
N ALA A 146 1.21 -13.16 11.42
CA ALA A 146 0.17 -13.53 10.46
C ALA A 146 -0.71 -12.34 10.10
N TYR A 147 -1.20 -12.31 8.86
CA TYR A 147 -2.26 -11.39 8.44
C TYR A 147 -3.60 -12.02 8.80
N LEU A 148 -4.14 -11.68 9.97
CA LEU A 148 -5.45 -12.16 10.40
C LEU A 148 -6.59 -11.56 9.55
N GLY A 149 -7.72 -12.26 9.55
CA GLY A 149 -8.96 -11.86 8.89
C GLY A 149 -9.93 -11.07 9.78
N ALA A 150 -11.15 -10.89 9.28
CA ALA A 150 -12.21 -10.09 9.87
C ALA A 150 -13.04 -10.81 10.95
N ARG A 151 -13.09 -12.15 10.94
CA ARG A 151 -13.90 -12.94 11.90
C ARG A 151 -13.60 -12.61 13.39
N PRO A 152 -12.35 -12.45 13.84
CA PRO A 152 -12.06 -12.06 15.24
C PRO A 152 -12.55 -10.66 15.61
N ILE A 153 -12.53 -9.72 14.66
CA ILE A 153 -13.06 -8.36 14.87
C ILE A 153 -14.58 -8.43 15.04
N ALA A 154 -15.28 -9.18 14.18
CA ALA A 154 -16.72 -9.41 14.31
C ALA A 154 -17.09 -10.08 15.63
N ALA A 155 -16.29 -11.05 16.10
CA ALA A 155 -16.48 -11.70 17.39
C ALA A 155 -16.30 -10.73 18.57
N ALA A 156 -15.28 -9.85 18.53
CA ALA A 156 -15.07 -8.83 19.55
C ALA A 156 -16.23 -7.84 19.65
N LEU A 157 -16.74 -7.37 18.50
CA LEU A 157 -17.95 -6.54 18.42
C LEU A 157 -19.18 -7.29 18.95
N GLY A 158 -19.33 -8.57 18.60
CA GLY A 158 -20.38 -9.46 19.11
C GLY A 158 -20.36 -9.66 20.63
N ALA A 159 -19.18 -9.60 21.24
CA ALA A 159 -19.00 -9.65 22.70
C ALA A 159 -19.30 -8.30 23.39
N GLY A 160 -19.69 -7.27 22.62
CA GLY A 160 -20.07 -5.96 23.11
C GLY A 160 -18.89 -5.01 23.32
N ALA A 161 -17.83 -5.13 22.53
CA ALA A 161 -16.75 -4.16 22.50
C ALA A 161 -17.20 -2.88 21.75
N ASP A 162 -16.87 -1.72 22.31
CA ASP A 162 -17.04 -0.43 21.64
C ASP A 162 -15.78 -0.03 20.85
N VAL A 163 -14.62 -0.48 21.31
CA VAL A 163 -13.33 -0.31 20.64
C VAL A 163 -12.68 -1.67 20.45
N VAL A 164 -12.30 -2.00 19.21
CA VAL A 164 -11.55 -3.22 18.88
C VAL A 164 -10.17 -2.84 18.38
N VAL A 165 -9.14 -3.34 19.05
CA VAL A 165 -7.74 -3.18 18.66
C VAL A 165 -7.20 -4.50 18.17
N THR A 166 -6.62 -4.55 16.99
CA THR A 166 -5.95 -5.73 16.44
C THR A 166 -4.45 -5.49 16.25
N GLY A 167 -3.72 -6.59 16.11
CA GLY A 167 -2.33 -6.60 15.64
C GLY A 167 -2.29 -6.60 14.12
N ARG A 168 -1.45 -7.44 13.52
CA ARG A 168 -1.45 -7.56 12.06
C ARG A 168 -2.72 -8.26 11.57
N CYS A 169 -3.52 -7.52 10.81
CA CYS A 169 -4.60 -8.05 9.97
C CYS A 169 -4.42 -7.54 8.54
N VAL A 170 -5.19 -8.07 7.60
CA VAL A 170 -5.34 -7.39 6.31
C VAL A 170 -6.12 -6.10 6.48
N ASP A 171 -5.76 -5.10 5.69
CA ASP A 171 -6.23 -3.72 5.79
C ASP A 171 -7.77 -3.65 5.65
N SER A 172 -8.32 -4.43 4.72
CA SER A 172 -9.78 -4.55 4.53
C SER A 172 -10.54 -5.19 5.70
N ALA A 173 -9.86 -5.93 6.60
CA ALA A 173 -10.51 -6.62 7.71
C ALA A 173 -11.11 -5.65 8.73
N VAL A 174 -10.53 -4.45 8.90
CA VAL A 174 -11.04 -3.43 9.83
C VAL A 174 -12.40 -2.87 9.41
N VAL A 175 -12.76 -3.00 8.12
CA VAL A 175 -14.08 -2.67 7.57
C VAL A 175 -14.97 -3.91 7.48
N LEU A 176 -14.44 -5.04 6.98
CA LEU A 176 -15.20 -6.28 6.83
C LEU A 176 -15.71 -6.81 8.18
N GLY A 177 -14.93 -6.70 9.26
CA GLY A 177 -15.32 -7.16 10.60
C GLY A 177 -16.62 -6.51 11.12
N PRO A 178 -16.72 -5.17 11.15
CA PRO A 178 -17.98 -4.45 11.39
C PRO A 178 -19.15 -4.90 10.52
N LEU A 179 -18.93 -5.08 9.20
CA LEU A 179 -19.99 -5.48 8.28
C LEU A 179 -20.50 -6.89 8.57
N MET A 180 -19.59 -7.83 8.87
CA MET A 180 -19.94 -9.19 9.29
C MET A 180 -20.75 -9.20 10.58
N HIS A 181 -20.40 -8.32 11.54
CA HIS A 181 -21.13 -8.20 12.80
C HIS A 181 -22.55 -7.66 12.59
N GLU A 182 -22.70 -6.51 11.93
CA GLU A 182 -23.97 -5.81 11.80
C GLU A 182 -24.97 -6.53 10.87
N HIS A 183 -24.48 -7.05 9.74
CA HIS A 183 -25.33 -7.77 8.78
C HIS A 183 -25.44 -9.27 9.06
N GLY A 184 -24.70 -9.79 10.04
CA GLY A 184 -24.69 -11.21 10.39
C GLY A 184 -24.11 -12.11 9.30
N TRP A 185 -23.17 -11.62 8.50
CA TRP A 185 -22.57 -12.40 7.41
C TRP A 185 -21.73 -13.59 7.94
N ARG A 186 -21.98 -14.76 7.35
CA ARG A 186 -21.30 -16.02 7.70
C ARG A 186 -20.03 -16.21 6.88
N ASP A 187 -19.14 -17.07 7.37
CA ASP A 187 -17.85 -17.40 6.74
C ASP A 187 -17.99 -18.07 5.37
N ASP A 188 -19.16 -18.61 5.05
CA ASP A 188 -19.46 -19.30 3.79
C ASP A 188 -20.17 -18.42 2.76
N GLN A 189 -20.45 -17.15 3.07
CA GLN A 189 -21.11 -16.21 2.16
C GLN A 189 -20.07 -15.39 1.38
N TYR A 190 -19.27 -16.07 0.57
CA TYR A 190 -18.06 -15.51 -0.04
C TYR A 190 -18.30 -14.24 -0.86
N ASP A 191 -19.41 -14.12 -1.59
CA ASP A 191 -19.72 -12.89 -2.34
C ASP A 191 -19.89 -11.68 -1.41
N LEU A 192 -20.52 -11.86 -0.25
CA LEU A 192 -20.69 -10.81 0.75
C LEU A 192 -19.36 -10.46 1.42
N LEU A 193 -18.53 -11.46 1.72
CA LEU A 193 -17.19 -11.25 2.25
C LEU A 193 -16.29 -10.51 1.25
N SER A 194 -16.36 -10.87 -0.03
CA SER A 194 -15.65 -10.20 -1.13
C SER A 194 -16.14 -8.76 -1.30
N ALA A 195 -17.44 -8.52 -1.20
CA ALA A 195 -18.02 -7.18 -1.24
C ALA A 195 -17.57 -6.31 -0.06
N GLY A 196 -17.60 -6.83 1.16
CA GLY A 196 -17.09 -6.10 2.33
C GLY A 196 -15.58 -5.84 2.26
N ALA A 197 -14.81 -6.79 1.73
CA ALA A 197 -13.39 -6.63 1.49
C ALA A 197 -13.11 -5.55 0.42
N LEU A 198 -13.89 -5.50 -0.66
CA LEU A 198 -13.83 -4.45 -1.68
C LEU A 198 -14.08 -3.07 -1.05
N VAL A 199 -15.12 -2.94 -0.20
CA VAL A 199 -15.38 -1.66 0.49
C VAL A 199 -14.20 -1.27 1.37
N GLY A 200 -13.65 -2.22 2.13
CA GLY A 200 -12.43 -2.00 2.91
C GLY A 200 -11.29 -1.46 2.06
N HIS A 201 -11.01 -2.13 0.94
CA HIS A 201 -9.98 -1.75 -0.02
C HIS A 201 -10.19 -0.38 -0.65
N VAL A 202 -11.44 0.00 -0.94
CA VAL A 202 -11.76 1.32 -1.48
C VAL A 202 -11.61 2.43 -0.45
N LEU A 203 -11.98 2.17 0.81
CA LEU A 203 -11.89 3.17 1.88
C LEU A 203 -10.47 3.35 2.41
N GLU A 204 -9.60 2.36 2.23
CA GLU A 204 -8.24 2.39 2.74
C GLU A 204 -7.39 3.49 2.10
N CYS A 205 -6.22 3.74 2.69
CA CYS A 205 -5.29 4.79 2.26
C CYS A 205 -5.86 6.22 2.28
N GLY A 206 -6.92 6.46 3.06
CA GLY A 206 -7.45 7.81 3.35
C GLY A 206 -8.11 8.44 2.12
N PRO A 207 -7.75 9.67 1.72
CA PRO A 207 -8.52 10.41 0.72
C PRO A 207 -8.28 9.96 -0.74
N GLN A 208 -7.69 8.80 -0.99
CA GLN A 208 -7.36 8.37 -2.36
C GLN A 208 -8.62 8.16 -3.23
N CYS A 209 -9.61 7.43 -2.73
CA CYS A 209 -10.89 7.26 -3.46
C CYS A 209 -11.73 8.56 -3.53
N THR A 210 -11.37 9.59 -2.75
CA THR A 210 -12.00 10.92 -2.75
C THR A 210 -11.17 11.95 -3.52
N GLY A 211 -10.37 11.51 -4.48
CA GLY A 211 -9.63 12.35 -5.43
C GLY A 211 -8.15 12.52 -5.10
N GLY A 212 -7.69 11.97 -3.98
CA GLY A 212 -6.28 11.92 -3.63
C GLY A 212 -5.49 11.10 -4.65
N LEU A 213 -4.43 11.68 -5.21
CA LEU A 213 -3.59 11.05 -6.24
C LEU A 213 -4.35 10.63 -7.50
N HIS A 214 -5.50 11.27 -7.78
CA HIS A 214 -6.26 11.06 -9.02
C HIS A 214 -5.44 11.44 -10.26
N THR A 215 -5.59 10.72 -11.37
CA THR A 215 -4.93 11.07 -12.63
C THR A 215 -5.22 12.52 -13.05
N ASP A 216 -6.48 12.95 -12.97
CA ASP A 216 -6.91 14.31 -13.33
C ASP A 216 -6.88 15.23 -12.12
N TRP A 217 -5.73 15.26 -11.45
CA TRP A 217 -5.50 15.97 -10.19
C TRP A 217 -5.93 17.45 -10.24
N TRP A 218 -5.83 18.10 -11.40
CA TRP A 218 -6.22 19.51 -11.59
C TRP A 218 -7.72 19.76 -11.46
N ALA A 219 -8.55 18.72 -11.63
CA ALA A 219 -10.00 18.82 -11.49
C ALA A 219 -10.47 18.64 -10.04
N VAL A 220 -9.59 18.17 -9.14
CA VAL A 220 -9.93 17.89 -7.75
C VAL A 220 -9.88 19.19 -6.93
N PRO A 221 -11.00 19.66 -6.34
CA PRO A 221 -11.01 20.88 -5.54
C PRO A 221 -10.50 20.63 -4.11
N GLY A 222 -10.11 21.70 -3.40
CA GLY A 222 -9.88 21.68 -1.94
C GLY A 222 -8.80 20.70 -1.47
N TRP A 223 -7.62 20.73 -2.08
CA TRP A 223 -6.49 19.85 -1.71
C TRP A 223 -6.03 20.00 -0.26
N ASP A 224 -6.23 21.18 0.32
CA ASP A 224 -5.86 21.55 1.67
C ASP A 224 -6.82 20.98 2.74
N ASP A 225 -8.05 20.62 2.37
CA ASP A 225 -9.06 20.03 3.26
C ASP A 225 -9.80 18.87 2.56
N MET A 226 -9.05 17.94 1.97
CA MET A 226 -9.62 16.81 1.27
C MET A 226 -10.43 15.93 2.22
N GLY A 227 -11.66 15.55 1.83
CA GLY A 227 -12.54 14.75 2.67
C GLY A 227 -12.10 13.30 2.80
N PHE A 228 -11.98 12.78 4.02
CA PHE A 228 -11.78 11.36 4.28
C PHE A 228 -13.03 10.54 3.91
N PRO A 229 -12.87 9.32 3.37
CA PRO A 229 -14.00 8.59 2.82
C PRO A 229 -14.86 7.90 3.88
N TYR A 230 -16.13 7.72 3.54
CA TYR A 230 -17.02 6.78 4.21
C TYR A 230 -17.84 5.99 3.20
N ALA A 231 -18.40 4.87 3.64
CA ALA A 231 -19.34 4.07 2.86
C ALA A 231 -20.64 3.85 3.61
N ASP A 232 -21.75 3.85 2.86
CA ASP A 232 -23.02 3.26 3.27
C ASP A 232 -23.12 1.86 2.65
N VAL A 233 -23.10 0.81 3.46
CA VAL A 233 -23.04 -0.58 2.98
C VAL A 233 -24.35 -1.31 3.31
N ASP A 234 -25.04 -1.77 2.28
CA ASP A 234 -26.27 -2.56 2.38
C ASP A 234 -25.98 -4.02 2.73
N ALA A 235 -27.00 -4.71 3.25
CA ALA A 235 -26.89 -6.10 3.67
C ALA A 235 -26.58 -7.08 2.51
N ASP A 236 -26.84 -6.66 1.27
CA ASP A 236 -26.52 -7.41 0.04
C ASP A 236 -25.07 -7.20 -0.44
N GLY A 237 -24.27 -6.42 0.30
CA GLY A 237 -22.88 -6.12 -0.03
C GLY A 237 -22.69 -4.93 -0.96
N THR A 238 -23.77 -4.35 -1.50
CA THR A 238 -23.64 -3.11 -2.27
C THR A 238 -23.25 -1.95 -1.35
N ALA A 239 -22.37 -1.08 -1.82
CA ALA A 239 -21.98 0.11 -1.06
C ALA A 239 -22.09 1.39 -1.88
N VAL A 240 -22.32 2.51 -1.20
CA VAL A 240 -22.14 3.85 -1.75
C VAL A 240 -20.97 4.53 -1.03
N ILE A 241 -19.92 4.82 -1.79
CA ILE A 241 -18.73 5.56 -1.35
C ILE A 241 -19.01 7.05 -1.43
N ALA A 242 -18.63 7.78 -0.40
CA ALA A 242 -18.85 9.22 -0.28
C ALA A 242 -17.80 9.89 0.60
N LYS A 243 -17.86 11.23 0.67
CA LYS A 243 -17.05 12.06 1.57
C LYS A 243 -17.93 13.03 2.37
N PRO A 244 -17.47 13.53 3.53
CA PRO A 244 -18.18 14.53 4.31
C PRO A 244 -18.58 15.74 3.47
N ALA A 245 -19.75 16.32 3.76
CA ALA A 245 -20.20 17.51 3.05
C ALA A 245 -19.35 18.72 3.46
N GLY A 246 -19.08 19.62 2.50
CA GLY A 246 -18.33 20.86 2.76
C GLY A 246 -16.81 20.72 2.78
N THR A 247 -16.25 19.51 2.66
CA THR A 247 -14.82 19.27 2.49
C THR A 247 -14.41 19.26 1.01
N GLY A 248 -13.12 19.40 0.73
CA GLY A 248 -12.53 19.21 -0.59
C GLY A 248 -12.54 17.76 -1.06
N GLY A 249 -11.88 17.49 -2.18
CA GLY A 249 -11.89 16.19 -2.86
C GLY A 249 -12.99 16.06 -3.90
N LEU A 250 -13.00 14.91 -4.57
CA LEU A 250 -13.89 14.56 -5.66
C LEU A 250 -14.19 13.05 -5.61
N VAL A 251 -15.47 12.65 -5.55
CA VAL A 251 -15.86 11.23 -5.60
C VAL A 251 -16.62 10.93 -6.89
N THR A 252 -15.95 10.27 -7.83
CA THR A 252 -16.49 9.86 -9.13
C THR A 252 -16.15 8.39 -9.42
N PRO A 253 -16.80 7.75 -10.42
CA PRO A 253 -16.42 6.41 -10.84
C PRO A 253 -14.93 6.28 -11.15
N ALA A 254 -14.28 7.33 -11.67
CA ALA A 254 -12.86 7.32 -11.97
C ALA A 254 -11.99 7.25 -10.70
N THR A 255 -12.24 8.11 -9.70
CA THR A 255 -11.45 8.15 -8.45
C THR A 255 -11.62 6.87 -7.64
N VAL A 256 -12.84 6.33 -7.60
CA VAL A 256 -13.12 5.05 -6.92
C VAL A 256 -12.51 3.88 -7.67
N SER A 257 -12.61 3.83 -9.00
CA SER A 257 -12.02 2.75 -9.81
C SER A 257 -10.51 2.74 -9.73
N GLU A 258 -9.85 3.91 -9.74
CA GLU A 258 -8.40 3.99 -9.54
C GLU A 258 -7.99 3.35 -8.22
N GLN A 259 -8.75 3.59 -7.15
CA GLN A 259 -8.48 2.95 -5.86
C GLN A 259 -8.76 1.44 -5.88
N ILE A 260 -9.83 0.96 -6.54
CA ILE A 260 -10.10 -0.48 -6.71
C ILE A 260 -8.93 -1.20 -7.39
N LEU A 261 -8.25 -0.52 -8.32
CA LEU A 261 -7.10 -1.04 -9.05
C LEU A 261 -5.76 -0.82 -8.34
N TYR A 262 -5.73 -0.25 -7.14
CA TYR A 262 -4.49 0.02 -6.41
C TYR A 262 -3.96 -1.25 -5.73
N GLU A 263 -2.67 -1.56 -5.87
CA GLU A 263 -1.98 -2.66 -5.16
C GLU A 263 -2.61 -4.07 -5.31
N ILE A 264 -3.42 -4.26 -6.37
CA ILE A 264 -3.94 -5.57 -6.76
C ILE A 264 -3.03 -6.23 -7.81
N ALA A 265 -2.79 -7.53 -7.63
CA ALA A 265 -2.04 -8.33 -8.60
C ALA A 265 -3.01 -9.01 -9.58
N ASP A 266 -3.45 -10.22 -9.27
CA ASP A 266 -4.51 -10.88 -10.04
C ASP A 266 -5.88 -10.40 -9.55
N PRO A 267 -6.65 -9.61 -10.33
CA PRO A 267 -7.95 -9.10 -9.92
C PRO A 267 -9.01 -10.19 -9.82
N GLY A 268 -8.81 -11.36 -10.44
CA GLY A 268 -9.74 -12.49 -10.39
C GLY A 268 -9.42 -13.51 -9.30
N ALA A 269 -8.30 -13.32 -8.59
CA ALA A 269 -7.85 -14.19 -7.51
C ALA A 269 -7.11 -13.39 -6.44
N TYR A 270 -7.73 -12.30 -5.97
CA TYR A 270 -7.16 -11.48 -4.90
C TYR A 270 -7.35 -12.18 -3.55
N VAL A 271 -6.27 -12.78 -3.05
CA VAL A 271 -6.30 -13.66 -1.87
C VAL A 271 -6.31 -12.87 -0.57
N LEU A 272 -7.38 -13.01 0.21
CA LEU A 272 -7.50 -12.51 1.57
C LEU A 272 -7.74 -13.68 2.55
N PRO A 273 -7.51 -13.47 3.87
CA PRO A 273 -7.70 -14.51 4.87
C PRO A 273 -9.12 -15.05 4.93
N ASP A 274 -10.14 -14.22 4.73
CA ASP A 274 -11.55 -14.62 4.85
C ASP A 274 -12.16 -15.08 3.52
N VAL A 275 -11.59 -14.68 2.38
CA VAL A 275 -12.16 -14.94 1.04
C VAL A 275 -11.09 -14.80 -0.05
N VAL A 276 -11.20 -15.56 -1.16
CA VAL A 276 -10.49 -15.24 -2.41
C VAL A 276 -11.45 -14.44 -3.30
N CYS A 277 -11.05 -13.22 -3.68
CA CYS A 277 -11.92 -12.28 -4.38
C CYS A 277 -11.71 -12.32 -5.90
N ASP A 278 -12.82 -12.27 -6.64
CA ASP A 278 -12.86 -11.92 -8.06
C ASP A 278 -13.55 -10.57 -8.23
N TRP A 279 -12.76 -9.56 -8.58
CA TRP A 279 -13.21 -8.18 -8.78
C TRP A 279 -13.25 -7.78 -10.26
N ARG A 280 -13.05 -8.70 -11.19
CA ARG A 280 -13.06 -8.40 -12.64
C ARG A 280 -14.42 -7.88 -13.12
N GLY A 281 -15.50 -8.31 -12.47
CA GLY A 281 -16.88 -7.91 -12.74
C GLY A 281 -17.40 -6.72 -11.92
N VAL A 282 -16.57 -6.11 -11.06
CA VAL A 282 -16.99 -4.99 -10.21
C VAL A 282 -17.33 -3.77 -11.07
N THR A 283 -18.37 -3.04 -10.69
CA THR A 283 -18.85 -1.83 -11.36
C THR A 283 -18.84 -0.65 -10.41
N ALA A 284 -18.63 0.56 -10.94
CA ALA A 284 -18.70 1.82 -10.22
C ALA A 284 -19.62 2.81 -10.96
N GLU A 285 -20.70 3.24 -10.31
CA GLU A 285 -21.74 4.09 -10.92
C GLU A 285 -21.95 5.37 -10.11
N GLN A 286 -22.00 6.52 -10.77
CA GLN A 286 -22.35 7.78 -10.10
C GLN A 286 -23.84 7.79 -9.72
N VAL A 287 -24.15 7.90 -8.43
CA VAL A 287 -25.54 7.92 -7.92
C VAL A 287 -25.93 9.26 -7.29
N GLY A 288 -25.02 10.23 -7.29
CA GLY A 288 -25.24 11.60 -6.83
C GLY A 288 -23.92 12.37 -6.76
N PRO A 289 -23.94 13.68 -6.49
CA PRO A 289 -22.72 14.46 -6.27
C PRO A 289 -21.89 13.86 -5.16
N ASP A 290 -20.61 13.59 -5.44
CA ASP A 290 -19.69 12.92 -4.52
C ASP A 290 -20.21 11.58 -3.94
N ARG A 291 -21.03 10.85 -4.68
CA ARG A 291 -21.56 9.53 -4.30
C ARG A 291 -21.47 8.54 -5.44
N VAL A 292 -20.73 7.45 -5.20
CA VAL A 292 -20.48 6.38 -6.18
C VAL A 292 -20.93 5.05 -5.59
N ARG A 293 -21.82 4.36 -6.29
CA ARG A 293 -22.25 3.00 -5.95
C ARG A 293 -21.23 2.01 -6.51
N VAL A 294 -20.79 1.07 -5.68
CA VAL A 294 -19.89 -0.03 -6.06
C VAL A 294 -20.56 -1.37 -5.80
N ALA A 295 -20.54 -2.27 -6.78
CA ALA A 295 -21.21 -3.57 -6.71
C ALA A 295 -20.56 -4.62 -7.63
N GLY A 296 -20.93 -5.88 -7.49
CA GLY A 296 -20.52 -6.97 -8.39
C GLY A 296 -19.25 -7.71 -7.97
N ALA A 297 -18.82 -7.56 -6.72
CA ALA A 297 -17.74 -8.37 -6.15
C ALA A 297 -18.22 -9.81 -5.97
N VAL A 298 -17.41 -10.78 -6.42
CA VAL A 298 -17.67 -12.22 -6.27
C VAL A 298 -16.55 -12.81 -5.43
N GLY A 299 -16.87 -13.84 -4.64
CA GLY A 299 -15.89 -14.51 -3.78
C GLY A 299 -15.94 -16.03 -3.91
N SER A 300 -14.81 -16.66 -3.62
CA SER A 300 -14.70 -18.11 -3.41
C SER A 300 -14.06 -18.42 -2.07
N ALA A 301 -14.03 -19.71 -1.72
CA ALA A 301 -13.43 -20.18 -0.48
C ALA A 301 -12.02 -19.61 -0.27
N PRO A 302 -11.68 -19.15 0.94
CA PRO A 302 -10.33 -18.69 1.25
C PRO A 302 -9.34 -19.84 1.21
N THR A 303 -8.05 -19.54 1.07
CA THR A 303 -6.98 -20.54 1.20
C THR A 303 -6.91 -21.14 2.61
N ALA A 304 -6.34 -22.34 2.72
CA ALA A 304 -6.07 -22.99 4.02
C ALA A 304 -4.92 -22.36 4.84
N THR A 305 -4.31 -21.30 4.31
CA THR A 305 -3.14 -20.65 4.90
C THR A 305 -3.36 -19.15 5.10
N TYR A 306 -2.69 -18.59 6.11
CA TYR A 306 -2.45 -17.16 6.22
C TYR A 306 -1.15 -16.79 5.50
N LYS A 307 -1.11 -15.60 4.89
CA LYS A 307 0.16 -14.90 4.66
C LYS A 307 0.71 -14.47 6.03
N ALA A 308 1.99 -14.67 6.26
CA ALA A 308 2.71 -14.11 7.41
C ALA A 308 3.93 -13.31 6.94
N SER A 309 4.21 -12.21 7.65
CA SER A 309 5.36 -11.35 7.41
C SER A 309 6.42 -11.56 8.48
N ALA A 310 7.62 -11.92 8.06
CA ALA A 310 8.81 -12.07 8.87
C ALA A 310 9.79 -10.93 8.59
N THR A 311 10.18 -10.18 9.62
CA THR A 311 11.14 -9.08 9.49
C THR A 311 12.51 -9.53 9.97
N ALA A 312 13.55 -9.35 9.16
CA ALA A 312 14.94 -9.63 9.52
C ALA A 312 15.83 -8.40 9.33
N ALA A 313 16.95 -8.32 10.07
CA ALA A 313 17.97 -7.31 9.82
C ALA A 313 18.73 -7.63 8.52
N ASP A 314 18.97 -6.62 7.67
CA ASP A 314 19.59 -6.79 6.35
C ASP A 314 20.66 -5.71 6.07
N GLY A 315 21.56 -5.56 7.04
CA GLY A 315 22.65 -4.58 6.97
C GLY A 315 22.19 -3.13 7.13
N TYR A 316 22.82 -2.24 6.37
CA TYR A 316 22.65 -0.79 6.51
C TYR A 316 22.55 -0.12 5.15
N ARG A 317 21.93 1.07 5.14
CA ARG A 317 21.91 1.98 3.99
C ARG A 317 22.28 3.41 4.38
N VAL A 318 22.71 4.17 3.39
CA VAL A 318 22.83 5.62 3.47
C VAL A 318 22.34 6.22 2.15
N THR A 319 21.57 7.29 2.23
CA THR A 319 21.11 8.05 1.06
C THR A 319 21.49 9.51 1.24
N ALA A 320 21.94 10.14 0.17
CA ALA A 320 22.26 11.55 0.14
C ALA A 320 21.80 12.20 -1.16
N THR A 321 21.39 13.46 -1.07
CA THR A 321 20.91 14.26 -2.20
C THR A 321 21.66 15.59 -2.32
N ALA A 322 21.84 16.04 -3.55
CA ALA A 322 22.49 17.29 -3.90
C ALA A 322 21.88 17.85 -5.18
N MET A 323 21.52 19.14 -5.19
CA MET A 323 21.06 19.81 -6.40
C MET A 323 22.25 20.44 -7.13
N PHE A 324 22.24 20.30 -8.45
CA PHE A 324 23.12 20.97 -9.39
C PHE A 324 22.30 21.88 -10.28
N ALA A 325 22.81 23.08 -10.56
CA ALA A 325 22.21 24.06 -11.44
C ALA A 325 23.22 24.62 -12.46
N GLY A 326 22.70 25.21 -13.54
CA GLY A 326 23.46 25.76 -14.66
C GLY A 326 23.64 24.78 -15.81
N SER A 327 24.28 25.21 -16.90
CA SER A 327 24.56 24.35 -18.07
C SER A 327 25.22 23.04 -17.64
N GLN A 328 24.86 21.91 -18.21
CA GLN A 328 25.42 20.61 -17.84
C GLN A 328 25.25 20.19 -16.36
N ALA A 329 24.15 20.59 -15.72
CA ALA A 329 23.89 20.19 -14.34
C ALA A 329 23.82 18.67 -14.19
N SER A 330 23.11 17.96 -15.10
CA SER A 330 23.01 16.50 -15.07
C SER A 330 24.36 15.80 -15.26
N GLY A 331 25.19 16.29 -16.20
CA GLY A 331 26.54 15.76 -16.43
C GLY A 331 27.46 15.92 -15.21
N ARG A 332 27.46 17.11 -14.59
CA ARG A 332 28.23 17.37 -13.35
C ARG A 332 27.72 16.52 -12.19
N ALA A 333 26.40 16.45 -12.02
CA ALA A 333 25.74 15.65 -10.99
C ALA A 333 26.13 14.17 -11.09
N ARG A 334 26.06 13.58 -12.29
CA ARG A 334 26.45 12.18 -12.53
C ARG A 334 27.89 11.93 -12.12
N ARG A 335 28.81 12.79 -12.58
CA ARG A 335 30.23 12.65 -12.30
C ARG A 335 30.54 12.79 -10.81
N ALA A 336 29.88 13.73 -10.13
CA ALA A 336 29.99 13.91 -8.68
C ALA A 336 29.51 12.67 -7.91
N GLY A 337 28.38 12.08 -8.32
CA GLY A 337 27.87 10.83 -7.75
C GLY A 337 28.87 9.68 -7.87
N HIS A 338 29.34 9.38 -9.08
CA HIS A 338 30.34 8.32 -9.27
C HIS A 338 31.64 8.57 -8.51
N ALA A 339 32.10 9.83 -8.48
CA ALA A 339 33.29 10.21 -7.71
C ALA A 339 33.12 9.99 -6.21
N ALA A 340 31.94 10.30 -5.65
CA ALA A 340 31.64 10.09 -4.23
C ALA A 340 31.66 8.60 -3.85
N VAL A 341 31.07 7.73 -4.70
CA VAL A 341 31.10 6.28 -4.49
C VAL A 341 32.52 5.74 -4.59
N ALA A 342 33.26 6.07 -5.66
CA ALA A 342 34.62 5.59 -5.87
C ALA A 342 35.59 6.08 -4.79
N ARG A 343 35.44 7.33 -4.33
CA ARG A 343 36.23 7.88 -3.22
C ARG A 343 35.95 7.13 -1.93
N THR A 344 34.69 6.85 -1.64
CA THR A 344 34.31 6.10 -0.44
C THR A 344 34.86 4.69 -0.47
N ALA A 345 34.70 3.97 -1.58
CA ALA A 345 35.23 2.62 -1.74
C ALA A 345 36.74 2.56 -1.49
N ARG A 346 37.50 3.54 -2.03
CA ARG A 346 38.94 3.65 -1.79
C ARG A 346 39.28 3.93 -0.32
N LEU A 347 38.60 4.88 0.32
CA LEU A 347 38.89 5.26 1.71
C LEU A 347 38.46 4.21 2.73
N ALA A 348 37.41 3.45 2.43
CA ALA A 348 36.91 2.36 3.27
C ALA A 348 37.55 0.99 2.97
N GLY A 349 38.48 0.92 2.00
CA GLY A 349 39.20 -0.31 1.67
C GLY A 349 38.33 -1.41 1.05
N LEU A 350 37.34 -1.03 0.23
CA LEU A 350 36.31 -1.94 -0.31
C LEU A 350 36.71 -2.63 -1.63
N ALA A 351 37.99 -2.91 -1.84
CA ALA A 351 38.44 -3.59 -3.06
C ALA A 351 37.90 -5.03 -3.13
N ASP A 352 37.93 -5.74 -2.00
CA ASP A 352 37.49 -7.14 -1.88
C ASP A 352 36.14 -7.30 -1.15
N ASP A 353 35.53 -6.19 -0.72
CA ASP A 353 34.24 -6.13 0.02
C ASP A 353 33.41 -4.94 -0.50
N PRO A 354 32.91 -4.99 -1.76
CA PRO A 354 32.21 -3.86 -2.37
C PRO A 354 30.85 -3.60 -1.71
N PHE A 355 30.28 -2.42 -1.99
CA PHE A 355 28.88 -2.15 -1.66
C PHE A 355 27.96 -3.23 -2.23
N THR A 356 27.03 -3.72 -1.40
CA THR A 356 26.02 -4.71 -1.81
C THR A 356 25.11 -4.15 -2.88
N ASP A 357 24.80 -2.86 -2.78
CA ASP A 357 24.01 -2.15 -3.78
C ASP A 357 24.45 -0.68 -3.87
N VAL A 358 24.39 -0.14 -5.09
CA VAL A 358 24.77 1.23 -5.43
C VAL A 358 23.72 1.79 -6.37
N SER A 359 23.06 2.86 -5.96
CA SER A 359 22.10 3.57 -6.79
C SER A 359 22.51 5.04 -6.94
N ILE A 360 22.71 5.48 -8.19
CA ILE A 360 22.96 6.86 -8.56
C ILE A 360 21.85 7.28 -9.52
N GLU A 361 20.99 8.19 -9.08
CA GLU A 361 19.80 8.61 -9.83
C GLU A 361 19.83 10.14 -9.98
N LEU A 362 19.45 10.63 -11.17
CA LEU A 362 19.31 12.07 -11.44
C LEU A 362 17.85 12.44 -11.70
N VAL A 363 17.24 13.16 -10.75
CA VAL A 363 15.91 13.74 -10.93
C VAL A 363 16.02 15.03 -11.74
N GLY A 364 15.14 15.21 -12.73
CA GLY A 364 15.17 16.36 -13.66
C GLY A 364 15.92 16.10 -14.97
N ALA A 365 16.61 14.96 -15.11
CA ALA A 365 17.39 14.61 -16.30
C ALA A 365 16.70 13.62 -17.26
N GLY A 366 15.46 13.19 -16.95
CA GLY A 366 14.70 12.19 -17.72
C GLY A 366 14.98 10.73 -17.37
N GLU A 367 15.95 10.45 -16.48
CA GLU A 367 16.35 9.08 -16.10
C GLU A 367 15.25 8.30 -15.39
N THR A 368 14.48 8.94 -14.52
CA THR A 368 13.35 8.32 -13.82
C THR A 368 12.35 7.74 -14.81
N THR A 369 12.12 8.41 -15.94
CA THR A 369 11.17 8.00 -16.98
C THR A 369 11.79 7.09 -18.05
N GLY A 370 13.07 6.73 -17.95
CA GLY A 370 13.76 5.96 -19.00
C GLY A 370 14.00 6.73 -20.30
N ALA A 371 13.74 8.04 -20.32
CA ALA A 371 14.03 8.91 -21.46
C ALA A 371 15.55 9.05 -21.64
N ALA A 372 15.99 9.31 -22.87
CA ALA A 372 17.40 9.60 -23.13
C ALA A 372 17.86 10.74 -22.22
N ALA A 373 18.92 10.49 -21.44
CA ALA A 373 19.42 11.46 -20.47
C ALA A 373 19.67 12.80 -21.16
N THR A 374 18.95 13.83 -20.70
CA THR A 374 19.06 15.18 -21.26
C THR A 374 20.11 15.98 -20.49
N ASP A 375 20.70 16.96 -21.18
CA ASP A 375 21.54 17.96 -20.53
C ASP A 375 20.64 18.96 -19.80
N ALA A 376 20.24 18.61 -18.58
CA ALA A 376 19.35 19.43 -17.78
C ALA A 376 20.11 20.63 -17.20
N THR A 377 19.45 21.78 -17.13
CA THR A 377 19.96 22.99 -16.46
C THR A 377 19.80 22.92 -14.94
N GLU A 378 18.97 22.00 -14.46
CA GLU A 378 18.75 21.71 -13.04
C GLU A 378 18.61 20.19 -12.88
N ALA A 379 19.32 19.61 -11.93
CA ALA A 379 19.23 18.19 -11.62
C ALA A 379 19.48 17.93 -10.14
N VAL A 380 18.71 17.01 -9.55
CA VAL A 380 18.98 16.52 -8.19
C VAL A 380 19.69 15.17 -8.31
N LEU A 381 20.96 15.15 -7.92
CA LEU A 381 21.71 13.93 -7.67
C LEU A 381 21.16 13.28 -6.41
N LYS A 382 20.86 11.99 -6.52
CA LYS A 382 20.65 11.11 -5.37
C LYS A 382 21.65 9.96 -5.46
N VAL A 383 22.33 9.69 -4.35
CA VAL A 383 23.23 8.55 -4.18
C VAL A 383 22.73 7.71 -3.01
N GLY A 384 22.43 6.44 -3.26
CA GLY A 384 22.12 5.43 -2.26
C GLY A 384 23.20 4.36 -2.25
N LEU A 385 23.59 3.91 -1.07
CA LEU A 385 24.55 2.81 -0.88
C LEU A 385 24.01 1.82 0.15
N ARG A 386 24.19 0.52 -0.09
CA ARG A 386 23.96 -0.55 0.88
C ARG A 386 25.25 -1.31 1.19
N HIS A 387 25.37 -1.73 2.44
CA HIS A 387 26.48 -2.57 2.89
C HIS A 387 26.09 -3.33 4.18
N PRO A 388 26.57 -4.57 4.42
CA PRO A 388 26.26 -5.32 5.64
C PRO A 388 26.86 -4.67 6.89
N ARG A 389 28.06 -4.06 6.73
CA ARG A 389 28.76 -3.29 7.76
C ARG A 389 28.37 -1.81 7.73
N ARG A 390 28.24 -1.21 8.92
CA ARG A 390 27.90 0.21 9.09
C ARG A 390 29.04 1.15 8.69
N ASP A 391 30.30 0.77 8.92
CA ASP A 391 31.45 1.68 8.85
C ASP A 391 31.75 2.23 7.44
N PRO A 392 31.66 1.44 6.35
CA PRO A 392 31.84 1.98 5.00
C PRO A 392 30.83 3.09 4.65
N LEU A 393 29.59 2.95 5.12
CA LEU A 393 28.55 3.94 4.93
C LEU A 393 28.76 5.18 5.81
N GLN A 394 29.35 5.03 6.99
CA GLN A 394 29.77 6.17 7.80
C GLN A 394 30.90 6.96 7.13
N THR A 395 31.80 6.28 6.42
CA THR A 395 32.83 6.93 5.59
C THR A 395 32.16 7.73 4.48
N PHE A 396 31.20 7.15 3.73
CA PHE A 396 30.42 7.92 2.75
C PHE A 396 29.80 9.17 3.38
N ALA A 397 29.17 9.01 4.54
CA ALA A 397 28.54 10.12 5.25
C ALA A 397 29.53 11.20 5.70
N ARG A 398 30.78 10.87 6.06
CA ARG A 398 31.82 11.88 6.36
C ARG A 398 32.27 12.60 5.10
N GLU A 399 32.46 11.86 4.02
CA GLU A 399 33.04 12.36 2.78
C GLU A 399 32.05 13.10 1.89
N TRP A 400 30.74 12.93 2.11
CA TRP A 400 29.68 13.58 1.33
C TRP A 400 29.86 15.10 1.23
N ALA A 401 30.28 15.74 2.34
CA ALA A 401 30.55 17.18 2.38
C ALA A 401 31.61 17.63 1.36
N GLY A 402 32.60 16.77 1.08
CA GLY A 402 33.64 17.05 0.10
C GLY A 402 33.13 17.12 -1.34
N THR A 403 31.99 16.49 -1.64
CA THR A 403 31.39 16.51 -2.99
C THR A 403 30.92 17.91 -3.41
N ALA A 404 30.63 18.82 -2.47
CA ALA A 404 30.33 20.22 -2.80
C ALA A 404 31.52 21.00 -3.38
N LEU A 405 32.74 20.50 -3.19
CA LEU A 405 33.97 21.19 -3.57
C LEU A 405 34.57 20.68 -4.88
N VAL A 406 33.96 19.67 -5.53
CA VAL A 406 34.55 19.01 -6.72
C VAL A 406 34.00 19.52 -8.05
N ALA A 407 32.88 20.24 -8.05
CA ALA A 407 32.25 20.76 -9.28
C ALA A 407 31.44 22.03 -9.00
N GLN A 408 31.49 22.99 -9.92
CA GLN A 408 30.69 24.22 -9.84
C GLN A 408 29.18 23.93 -9.99
N GLY A 409 28.34 24.81 -9.44
CA GLY A 409 26.88 24.76 -9.60
C GLY A 409 26.16 23.82 -8.64
N MET A 410 26.84 23.21 -7.66
CA MET A 410 26.19 22.48 -6.57
C MET A 410 25.66 23.48 -5.53
N THR A 411 24.36 23.44 -5.21
CA THR A 411 23.71 24.42 -4.32
C THR A 411 23.82 24.08 -2.83
N GLY A 412 24.61 23.06 -2.49
CA GLY A 412 24.84 22.58 -1.12
C GLY A 412 24.09 21.28 -0.80
N PHE A 413 23.98 20.97 0.50
CA PHE A 413 23.43 19.71 1.00
C PHE A 413 22.09 19.98 1.71
N PHE A 414 20.97 19.79 0.99
CA PHE A 414 19.63 20.11 1.49
C PHE A 414 19.27 19.42 2.83
N ALA A 415 19.75 18.19 3.03
CA ALA A 415 19.54 17.41 4.26
C ALA A 415 20.77 17.36 5.20
N GLY A 416 21.78 18.18 4.95
CA GLY A 416 23.04 18.15 5.68
C GLY A 416 23.81 16.83 5.52
N ARG A 417 24.44 16.36 6.60
CA ARG A 417 25.21 15.11 6.59
C ARG A 417 24.27 13.90 6.57
N PRO A 418 24.40 12.97 5.60
CA PRO A 418 23.48 11.86 5.49
C PRO A 418 23.64 10.90 6.67
N ARG A 419 22.53 10.29 7.09
CA ARG A 419 22.50 9.37 8.24
C ARG A 419 22.49 7.93 7.76
N VAL A 420 23.35 7.11 8.37
CA VAL A 420 23.34 5.66 8.15
C VAL A 420 22.20 5.05 8.96
N SER A 421 21.30 4.33 8.30
CA SER A 421 20.16 3.65 8.92
C SER A 421 20.26 2.13 8.74
N PRO A 422 19.76 1.33 9.69
CA PRO A 422 19.58 -0.10 9.46
C PRO A 422 18.58 -0.32 8.31
N VAL A 423 18.74 -1.43 7.61
CA VAL A 423 17.76 -1.93 6.64
C VAL A 423 17.13 -3.18 7.24
N HIS A 424 15.81 -3.28 7.09
CA HIS A 424 15.07 -4.47 7.44
C HIS A 424 14.54 -5.09 6.16
N ARG A 425 14.75 -6.40 6.02
CA ARG A 425 14.17 -7.18 4.96
C ARG A 425 12.89 -7.82 5.46
N VAL A 426 11.88 -7.82 4.61
CA VAL A 426 10.58 -8.43 4.88
C VAL A 426 10.45 -9.64 3.98
N LEU A 427 10.18 -10.78 4.59
CA LEU A 427 9.98 -12.08 3.95
C LEU A 427 8.54 -12.53 4.23
N HIS A 428 7.96 -13.25 3.29
CA HIS A 428 6.58 -13.66 3.31
C HIS A 428 6.48 -15.17 3.26
N VAL A 429 5.70 -15.75 4.15
CA VAL A 429 5.52 -17.20 4.21
C VAL A 429 4.05 -17.54 4.37
N LEU A 430 3.71 -18.77 3.99
CA LEU A 430 2.37 -19.31 4.20
C LEU A 430 2.39 -20.17 5.46
N VAL A 431 1.40 -19.97 6.33
CA VAL A 431 1.24 -20.71 7.59
C VAL A 431 -0.17 -21.29 7.63
N GLY A 432 -0.32 -22.55 8.02
CA GLY A 432 -1.62 -23.19 8.13
C GLY A 432 -2.53 -22.45 9.11
N LYS A 433 -3.77 -22.17 8.72
CA LYS A 433 -4.71 -21.45 9.60
C LYS A 433 -4.97 -22.19 10.90
N THR A 434 -5.00 -23.52 10.84
CA THR A 434 -5.19 -24.42 11.99
C THR A 434 -4.04 -24.35 13.01
N ASP A 435 -2.87 -23.87 12.60
CA ASP A 435 -1.70 -23.74 13.47
C ASP A 435 -1.69 -22.42 14.26
N VAL A 436 -2.58 -21.48 13.90
CA VAL A 436 -2.65 -20.14 14.47
C VAL A 436 -3.86 -20.02 15.39
N ALA A 437 -3.62 -20.04 16.70
CA ALA A 437 -4.66 -19.86 17.70
C ALA A 437 -5.03 -18.37 17.82
N VAL A 438 -6.23 -18.01 17.35
CA VAL A 438 -6.76 -16.63 17.41
C VAL A 438 -7.73 -16.49 18.57
N ALA A 439 -7.66 -15.37 19.29
CA ALA A 439 -8.53 -15.08 20.41
C ALA A 439 -8.83 -13.59 20.55
N VAL A 440 -9.91 -13.28 21.28
CA VAL A 440 -10.27 -11.93 21.71
C VAL A 440 -10.06 -11.81 23.20
N ASP A 441 -9.22 -10.87 23.64
CA ASP A 441 -9.13 -10.42 25.02
C ASP A 441 -10.08 -9.24 25.23
N LEU A 442 -11.15 -9.47 25.99
CA LEU A 442 -12.06 -8.42 26.44
C LEU A 442 -12.06 -8.40 27.96
N ASP A 443 -11.64 -7.27 28.52
CA ASP A 443 -11.57 -7.04 29.97
C ASP A 443 -10.73 -8.11 30.71
N GLY A 444 -9.65 -8.61 30.08
CA GLY A 444 -8.77 -9.64 30.63
C GLY A 444 -9.28 -11.07 30.43
N THR A 445 -10.47 -11.25 29.84
CA THR A 445 -11.03 -12.56 29.51
C THR A 445 -10.68 -12.93 28.08
N LEU A 446 -9.78 -13.90 27.93
CA LEU A 446 -9.38 -14.42 26.63
C LEU A 446 -10.40 -15.44 26.13
N THR A 447 -11.08 -15.13 25.03
CA THR A 447 -12.06 -15.99 24.38
C THR A 447 -11.52 -16.47 23.03
N PRO A 448 -11.29 -17.78 22.83
CA PRO A 448 -10.88 -18.32 21.53
C PRO A 448 -11.90 -18.02 20.43
N VAL A 449 -11.42 -17.69 19.24
CA VAL A 449 -12.25 -17.47 18.05
C VAL A 449 -11.99 -18.59 17.05
N THR A 450 -13.05 -19.30 16.68
CA THR A 450 -13.00 -20.24 15.55
C THR A 450 -12.96 -19.45 14.24
N VAL A 451 -11.94 -19.71 13.43
CA VAL A 451 -11.82 -19.17 12.07
C VAL A 451 -12.00 -20.31 11.08
N ALA A 452 -12.57 -20.03 9.91
CA ALA A 452 -12.74 -21.03 8.87
C ALA A 452 -11.40 -21.57 8.38
N ASP A 453 -11.28 -22.91 8.33
CA ASP A 453 -10.04 -23.61 7.96
C ASP A 453 -9.56 -23.26 6.55
N GLY A 454 -10.47 -22.88 5.65
CA GLY A 454 -10.20 -22.61 4.25
C GLY A 454 -10.08 -23.88 3.39
N ASP A 455 -9.81 -23.68 2.11
CA ASP A 455 -9.67 -24.73 1.11
C ASP A 455 -8.21 -24.81 0.63
N PRO A 456 -7.50 -25.95 0.78
CA PRO A 456 -6.15 -26.12 0.26
C PRO A 456 -6.11 -26.15 -1.28
N ASP A 457 -7.22 -26.45 -1.94
CA ASP A 457 -7.37 -26.54 -3.39
C ASP A 457 -7.96 -25.24 -4.00
N ALA A 458 -8.07 -24.17 -3.20
CA ALA A 458 -8.55 -22.87 -3.67
C ALA A 458 -7.74 -22.39 -4.88
N VAL A 459 -8.42 -21.98 -5.94
CA VAL A 459 -7.78 -21.41 -7.14
C VAL A 459 -7.29 -20.01 -6.80
N VAL A 460 -5.97 -19.80 -6.88
CA VAL A 460 -5.31 -18.54 -6.49
C VAL A 460 -4.73 -17.75 -7.68
N SER A 461 -5.12 -18.10 -8.90
CA SER A 461 -4.69 -17.41 -10.11
C SER A 461 -5.73 -17.57 -11.21
N THR A 462 -5.90 -16.52 -12.01
CA THR A 462 -6.73 -16.51 -13.21
C THR A 462 -5.87 -16.36 -14.46
N PRO A 463 -6.38 -16.79 -15.63
CA PRO A 463 -5.66 -16.62 -16.88
C PRO A 463 -5.30 -15.15 -17.14
N VAL A 464 -4.04 -14.91 -17.48
CA VAL A 464 -3.61 -13.59 -17.96
C VAL A 464 -4.34 -13.26 -19.28
N LEU A 465 -4.49 -11.97 -19.53
CA LEU A 465 -5.10 -11.43 -20.73
C LEU A 465 -4.33 -11.90 -21.97
N ALA A 466 -5.05 -12.55 -22.89
CA ALA A 466 -4.49 -12.99 -24.16
C ALA A 466 -3.91 -11.80 -24.95
N GLU A 467 -2.84 -12.07 -25.70
CA GLU A 467 -2.17 -11.06 -26.52
C GLU A 467 -2.45 -11.35 -28.00
N ASP A 468 -3.28 -10.52 -28.62
CA ASP A 468 -3.38 -10.42 -30.08
C ASP A 468 -2.89 -9.03 -30.47
N GLU A 469 -1.57 -8.87 -30.64
CA GLU A 469 -1.02 -7.58 -31.07
C GLU A 469 -1.51 -7.25 -32.48
N GLN A 470 -2.34 -6.23 -32.57
CA GLN A 470 -2.76 -5.66 -33.85
C GLN A 470 -1.87 -4.46 -34.15
N ALA A 471 -1.20 -4.51 -35.31
CA ALA A 471 -0.49 -3.34 -35.82
C ALA A 471 -1.50 -2.19 -35.96
N PRO A 472 -1.18 -0.98 -35.48
CA PRO A 472 -2.07 0.16 -35.62
C PRO A 472 -2.33 0.44 -37.09
N ASP A 473 -3.58 0.78 -37.42
CA ASP A 473 -3.96 1.15 -38.79
C ASP A 473 -3.11 2.35 -39.25
N PRO A 474 -2.55 2.33 -40.48
CA PRO A 474 -1.75 3.43 -41.03
C PRO A 474 -2.45 4.81 -41.02
N GLY A 475 -3.78 4.84 -40.97
CA GLY A 475 -4.57 6.06 -40.89
C GLY A 475 -4.62 6.71 -39.51
N TRP A 476 -4.27 5.96 -38.45
CA TRP A 476 -4.38 6.40 -37.06
C TRP A 476 -3.28 7.38 -36.64
N LEU A 477 -3.58 8.25 -35.68
CA LEU A 477 -2.67 9.28 -35.18
C LEU A 477 -2.16 8.93 -33.77
N PRO A 478 -0.87 9.22 -33.46
CA PRO A 478 -0.32 8.97 -32.14
C PRO A 478 -0.84 10.00 -31.13
N VAL A 479 -1.31 9.51 -29.99
CA VAL A 479 -1.67 10.30 -28.80
C VAL A 479 -1.04 9.65 -27.57
N PRO A 480 -0.74 10.41 -26.51
CA PRO A 480 -0.31 9.83 -25.25
C PRO A 480 -1.47 9.09 -24.58
N LEU A 481 -1.19 7.94 -23.95
CA LEU A 481 -2.19 7.08 -23.31
C LEU A 481 -3.10 7.82 -22.32
N ARG A 482 -2.62 8.89 -21.67
CA ARG A 482 -3.46 9.77 -20.81
C ARG A 482 -4.74 10.29 -21.45
N ARG A 483 -4.80 10.37 -22.79
CA ARG A 483 -6.00 10.79 -23.52
C ARG A 483 -7.10 9.72 -23.52
N LEU A 484 -6.72 8.47 -23.29
CA LEU A 484 -7.63 7.33 -23.34
C LEU A 484 -7.90 6.77 -21.95
N ALA A 485 -6.97 6.93 -21.01
CA ALA A 485 -7.02 6.25 -19.72
C ALA A 485 -6.76 7.16 -18.51
N TRP A 486 -7.36 6.78 -17.39
CA TRP A 486 -6.86 7.06 -16.05
C TRP A 486 -5.93 5.94 -15.60
N ALA A 487 -5.02 6.21 -14.67
CA ALA A 487 -4.13 5.19 -14.13
C ALA A 487 -3.86 5.32 -12.63
N ARG A 488 -3.68 4.17 -12.00
CA ARG A 488 -3.20 4.05 -10.63
C ARG A 488 -2.05 3.06 -10.59
N SER A 489 -1.03 3.32 -9.76
CA SER A 489 0.02 2.34 -9.51
C SER A 489 0.46 2.33 -8.06
N GLY A 490 0.93 1.17 -7.61
CA GLY A 490 1.42 0.93 -6.26
C GLY A 490 2.31 -0.31 -6.21
N ASP A 491 3.02 -0.49 -5.10
CA ASP A 491 3.90 -1.64 -4.92
C ASP A 491 3.15 -2.87 -4.41
N LYS A 492 3.66 -4.05 -4.77
CA LYS A 492 3.25 -5.31 -4.18
C LYS A 492 4.47 -6.16 -3.93
N GLY A 493 5.10 -5.96 -2.77
CA GLY A 493 6.42 -6.52 -2.51
C GLY A 493 7.44 -5.89 -3.46
N ASP A 494 8.17 -6.68 -4.24
CA ASP A 494 9.14 -6.17 -5.22
C ASP A 494 8.54 -5.83 -6.59
N ASN A 495 7.24 -6.05 -6.76
CA ASN A 495 6.50 -5.83 -7.99
C ASN A 495 5.78 -4.48 -7.96
N VAL A 496 5.39 -3.97 -9.12
CA VAL A 496 4.54 -2.77 -9.23
C VAL A 496 3.31 -3.11 -10.05
N ASN A 497 2.13 -2.78 -9.51
CA ASN A 497 0.89 -2.85 -10.25
C ASN A 497 0.61 -1.51 -10.94
N ILE A 498 -0.03 -1.55 -12.11
CA ILE A 498 -0.51 -0.38 -12.85
C ILE A 498 -1.90 -0.72 -13.39
N GLY A 499 -2.92 -0.14 -12.79
CA GLY A 499 -4.28 -0.17 -13.30
C GLY A 499 -4.50 0.90 -14.37
N LEU A 500 -5.11 0.53 -15.49
CA LEU A 500 -5.50 1.43 -16.58
C LEU A 500 -7.01 1.36 -16.76
N ILE A 501 -7.71 2.47 -16.61
CA ILE A 501 -9.17 2.56 -16.73
C ILE A 501 -9.49 3.36 -17.98
N ALA A 502 -10.27 2.81 -18.90
CA ALA A 502 -10.66 3.53 -20.09
C ALA A 502 -11.61 4.70 -19.74
N ARG A 503 -11.30 5.89 -20.22
CA ARG A 503 -12.15 7.09 -20.07
C ARG A 503 -13.50 6.92 -20.77
N ARG A 504 -13.53 6.09 -21.81
CA ARG A 504 -14.73 5.73 -22.59
C ARG A 504 -14.70 4.25 -22.94
N PRO A 505 -15.86 3.57 -23.01
CA PRO A 505 -15.91 2.14 -23.32
C PRO A 505 -15.18 1.77 -24.61
N GLU A 506 -15.29 2.58 -25.66
CA GLU A 506 -14.65 2.35 -26.96
C GLU A 506 -13.11 2.42 -26.92
N TYR A 507 -12.52 3.04 -25.90
CA TYR A 507 -11.07 3.14 -25.76
C TYR A 507 -10.44 1.86 -25.21
N LEU A 508 -11.22 1.00 -24.55
CA LEU A 508 -10.71 -0.21 -23.91
C LEU A 508 -10.08 -1.19 -24.91
N ASP A 509 -10.68 -1.35 -26.09
CA ASP A 509 -10.17 -2.24 -27.13
C ASP A 509 -8.80 -1.77 -27.63
N VAL A 510 -8.64 -0.45 -27.82
CA VAL A 510 -7.37 0.15 -28.21
C VAL A 510 -6.30 0.00 -27.13
N ILE A 511 -6.67 0.25 -25.86
CA ILE A 511 -5.77 0.07 -24.72
C ILE A 511 -5.32 -1.39 -24.64
N THR A 512 -6.25 -2.33 -24.74
CA THR A 512 -5.99 -3.78 -24.64
C THR A 512 -5.08 -4.27 -25.76
N ALA A 513 -5.30 -3.82 -26.99
CA ALA A 513 -4.55 -4.24 -28.17
C ALA A 513 -3.15 -3.62 -28.26
N GLN A 514 -2.96 -2.38 -27.78
CA GLN A 514 -1.69 -1.65 -27.94
C GLN A 514 -0.84 -1.57 -26.67
N VAL A 515 -1.42 -1.70 -25.48
CA VAL A 515 -0.68 -1.73 -24.21
C VAL A 515 -0.43 -3.21 -23.82
N THR A 516 0.34 -3.89 -24.67
CA THR A 516 0.72 -5.30 -24.50
C THR A 516 1.82 -5.48 -23.46
N ALA A 517 1.98 -6.70 -22.93
CA ALA A 517 3.03 -7.01 -21.97
C ALA A 517 4.42 -6.71 -22.55
N GLU A 518 4.65 -7.03 -23.83
CA GLU A 518 5.89 -6.74 -24.53
C GLU A 518 6.16 -5.22 -24.62
N ARG A 519 5.17 -4.42 -25.04
CA ARG A 519 5.35 -2.97 -25.18
C ARG A 519 5.59 -2.29 -23.84
N VAL A 520 4.89 -2.72 -22.79
CA VAL A 520 5.10 -2.25 -21.42
C VAL A 520 6.49 -2.65 -20.91
N GLY A 521 6.90 -3.90 -21.12
CA GLY A 521 8.22 -4.39 -20.72
C GLY A 521 9.35 -3.62 -21.42
N ARG A 522 9.18 -3.29 -22.70
CA ARG A 522 10.11 -2.43 -23.45
C ARG A 522 10.14 -0.99 -22.91
N PHE A 523 8.97 -0.42 -22.62
CA PHE A 523 8.85 0.95 -22.10
C PHE A 523 9.54 1.11 -20.73
N PHE A 524 9.39 0.12 -19.85
CA PHE A 524 10.07 0.07 -18.55
C PHE A 524 11.42 -0.67 -18.59
N GLY A 525 12.01 -0.86 -19.77
CA GLY A 525 13.23 -1.66 -19.95
C GLY A 525 14.43 -1.17 -19.13
N HIS A 526 14.48 0.12 -18.80
CA HIS A 526 15.51 0.70 -17.92
C HIS A 526 15.44 0.16 -16.48
N TYR A 527 14.27 -0.30 -16.04
CA TYR A 527 14.07 -0.96 -14.76
C TYR A 527 14.27 -2.47 -14.79
N ARG A 528 14.40 -3.06 -15.98
CA ARG A 528 14.64 -4.49 -16.23
C ARG A 528 13.61 -5.41 -15.53
N PRO A 529 12.32 -5.27 -15.86
CA PRO A 529 11.29 -6.15 -15.30
C PRO A 529 11.61 -7.62 -15.58
N GLY A 530 11.40 -8.49 -14.59
CA GLY A 530 11.53 -9.94 -14.73
C GLY A 530 10.40 -10.55 -15.56
N GLY A 531 9.24 -9.88 -15.59
CA GLY A 531 8.05 -10.27 -16.32
C GLY A 531 7.02 -9.15 -16.31
N VAL A 532 6.08 -9.21 -17.26
CA VAL A 532 4.91 -8.33 -17.30
C VAL A 532 3.68 -9.20 -17.49
N ARG A 533 2.72 -9.08 -16.56
CA ARG A 533 1.43 -9.78 -16.63
C ARG A 533 0.29 -8.78 -16.74
N ARG A 534 -0.79 -9.17 -17.41
CA ARG A 534 -1.96 -8.31 -17.62
C ARG A 534 -3.23 -9.10 -17.34
N TRP A 535 -4.25 -8.45 -16.81
CA TRP A 535 -5.59 -9.02 -16.61
C TRP A 535 -6.65 -8.00 -17.03
N SER A 536 -7.75 -8.50 -17.61
CA SER A 536 -8.90 -7.67 -17.95
C SER A 536 -9.86 -7.56 -16.76
N MET A 537 -10.36 -6.36 -16.54
CA MET A 537 -11.41 -6.04 -15.56
C MET A 537 -12.58 -5.36 -16.29
N PRO A 538 -13.40 -6.13 -17.02
CA PRO A 538 -14.44 -5.58 -17.88
C PRO A 538 -15.49 -4.77 -17.13
N GLY A 539 -15.77 -5.07 -15.86
CA GLY A 539 -16.77 -4.34 -15.08
C GLY A 539 -16.43 -2.85 -14.87
N LEU A 540 -15.14 -2.52 -14.81
CA LEU A 540 -14.65 -1.14 -14.71
C LEU A 540 -14.15 -0.58 -16.05
N GLY A 541 -14.23 -1.36 -17.13
CA GLY A 541 -13.60 -1.02 -18.40
C GLY A 541 -12.09 -0.84 -18.27
N ALA A 542 -11.41 -1.73 -17.55
CA ALA A 542 -10.03 -1.57 -17.14
C ALA A 542 -9.12 -2.76 -17.47
N VAL A 543 -7.82 -2.51 -17.46
CA VAL A 543 -6.75 -3.51 -17.57
C VAL A 543 -5.79 -3.30 -16.41
N ASN A 544 -5.52 -4.36 -15.64
CA ASN A 544 -4.48 -4.34 -14.62
C ASN A 544 -3.19 -4.92 -15.19
N VAL A 545 -2.07 -4.23 -14.97
CA VAL A 545 -0.73 -4.63 -15.43
C VAL A 545 0.18 -4.78 -14.22
N VAL A 546 0.96 -5.86 -14.15
CA VAL A 546 1.94 -6.09 -13.08
C VAL A 546 3.33 -6.23 -13.68
N LEU A 547 4.25 -5.40 -13.20
CA LEU A 547 5.68 -5.43 -13.50
C LEU A 547 6.41 -6.18 -12.38
N GLU A 548 7.16 -7.21 -12.73
CA GLU A 548 7.83 -8.07 -11.75
C GLU A 548 9.28 -7.64 -11.47
N GLY A 549 9.67 -7.63 -10.20
CA GLY A 549 11.06 -7.40 -9.78
C GLY A 549 11.61 -6.01 -10.11
N VAL A 550 10.74 -4.99 -10.18
CA VAL A 550 11.11 -3.63 -10.57
C VAL A 550 11.39 -2.71 -9.38
N LEU A 551 11.40 -3.20 -8.14
CA LEU A 551 11.75 -2.36 -6.98
C LEU A 551 13.13 -2.66 -6.41
N GLY A 552 13.88 -3.63 -6.93
CA GLY A 552 15.30 -3.81 -6.60
C GLY A 552 15.57 -4.71 -5.39
N GLY A 553 14.67 -5.65 -5.07
CA GLY A 553 15.02 -6.88 -4.37
C GLY A 553 14.07 -7.33 -3.26
N CYS A 554 13.39 -6.43 -2.53
CA CYS A 554 12.37 -6.82 -1.53
C CYS A 554 11.28 -5.75 -1.32
N GLY A 555 11.05 -4.85 -2.28
CA GLY A 555 10.08 -3.75 -2.14
C GLY A 555 10.56 -2.56 -1.32
N GLY A 556 9.61 -1.76 -0.81
CA GLY A 556 9.85 -0.42 -0.25
C GLY A 556 10.79 -0.33 0.96
N THR A 557 10.98 -1.42 1.72
CA THR A 557 11.82 -1.43 2.93
C THR A 557 13.31 -1.50 2.64
N SER A 558 13.72 -2.18 1.56
CA SER A 558 15.12 -2.47 1.25
C SER A 558 15.65 -1.74 0.02
N THR A 559 14.75 -1.27 -0.85
CA THR A 559 15.13 -0.59 -2.09
C THR A 559 15.95 0.68 -1.86
N LEU A 560 16.88 0.93 -2.77
CA LEU A 560 17.55 2.21 -2.89
C LEU A 560 16.83 3.14 -3.86
N ARG A 561 15.87 2.70 -4.69
CA ARG A 561 15.25 3.54 -5.73
C ARG A 561 14.55 4.77 -5.15
N TYR A 562 14.50 5.85 -5.93
CA TYR A 562 13.84 7.09 -5.49
C TYR A 562 12.33 6.90 -5.31
N ASP A 563 11.67 6.28 -6.30
CA ASP A 563 10.29 5.81 -6.17
C ASP A 563 10.29 4.36 -5.65
N SER A 564 10.25 4.22 -4.33
CA SER A 564 10.29 2.93 -3.63
C SER A 564 8.94 2.21 -3.61
N GLN A 565 7.85 2.89 -3.98
CA GLN A 565 6.47 2.39 -3.91
C GLN A 565 5.82 2.26 -5.30
N GLY A 566 6.56 2.55 -6.38
CA GLY A 566 6.03 2.48 -7.74
C GLY A 566 4.88 3.47 -8.02
N LYS A 567 4.68 4.50 -7.20
CA LYS A 567 3.52 5.41 -7.31
C LYS A 567 3.57 6.30 -8.55
N SER A 568 4.75 6.49 -9.14
CA SER A 568 4.91 7.27 -10.37
C SER A 568 4.72 6.45 -11.65
N TYR A 569 4.68 5.11 -11.57
CA TYR A 569 4.70 4.25 -12.75
C TYR A 569 3.44 4.36 -13.61
N GLY A 570 2.26 4.57 -13.00
CA GLY A 570 1.04 4.89 -13.73
C GLY A 570 1.18 6.18 -14.52
N ALA A 571 1.67 7.25 -13.89
CA ALA A 571 1.92 8.53 -14.55
C ALA A 571 2.96 8.41 -15.68
N MET A 572 3.99 7.56 -15.53
CA MET A 572 4.94 7.25 -16.59
C MET A 572 4.27 6.52 -17.76
N LEU A 573 3.53 5.45 -17.48
CA LEU A 573 2.89 4.64 -18.53
C LEU A 573 1.85 5.45 -19.32
N LEU A 574 1.17 6.39 -18.68
CA LEU A 574 0.25 7.33 -19.33
C LEU A 574 0.91 8.23 -20.39
N THR A 575 2.25 8.28 -20.46
CA THR A 575 3.00 8.95 -21.53
C THR A 575 3.28 8.07 -22.74
N MET A 576 3.06 6.76 -22.64
CA MET A 576 3.27 5.82 -23.74
C MET A 576 2.41 6.25 -24.95
N PRO A 577 2.99 6.32 -26.17
CA PRO A 577 2.23 6.62 -27.36
C PRO A 577 1.34 5.44 -27.75
N VAL A 578 0.07 5.74 -28.00
CA VAL A 578 -0.94 4.83 -28.60
C VAL A 578 -1.53 5.49 -29.83
N TYR A 579 -1.95 4.70 -30.80
CA TYR A 579 -2.53 5.20 -32.05
C TYR A 579 -4.06 5.13 -31.97
N VAL A 580 -4.75 6.15 -32.44
CA VAL A 580 -6.22 6.22 -32.47
C VAL A 580 -6.76 6.71 -33.82
N PRO A 581 -8.00 6.37 -34.20
CA PRO A 581 -8.68 6.95 -35.35
C PRO A 581 -8.70 8.48 -35.34
N ARG A 582 -8.70 9.11 -36.52
CA ARG A 582 -8.59 10.57 -36.68
C ARG A 582 -9.82 11.32 -36.17
N GLU A 583 -10.95 10.65 -36.18
CA GLU A 583 -12.25 11.13 -35.78
C GLU A 583 -12.50 11.01 -34.26
N TRP A 584 -11.57 10.41 -33.51
CA TRP A 584 -11.79 10.18 -32.08
C TRP A 584 -11.65 11.44 -31.24
N PRO A 585 -12.53 11.64 -30.22
CA PRO A 585 -12.46 12.77 -29.32
C PRO A 585 -11.12 12.89 -28.56
N ALA A 586 -10.39 11.79 -28.39
CA ALA A 586 -9.05 11.76 -27.80
C ALA A 586 -8.05 12.76 -28.44
N LEU A 587 -8.28 13.15 -29.70
CA LEU A 587 -7.47 14.13 -30.43
C LEU A 587 -7.87 15.59 -30.19
N THR A 588 -9.12 15.84 -29.80
CA THR A 588 -9.70 17.20 -29.71
C THR A 588 -10.01 17.65 -28.28
N ASP A 589 -10.39 16.71 -27.41
CA ASP A 589 -10.78 17.02 -26.04
C ASP A 589 -9.52 17.34 -25.20
N ALA A 590 -9.66 18.23 -24.22
CA ALA A 590 -8.65 18.32 -23.17
C ALA A 590 -8.63 16.98 -22.40
N PRO A 591 -7.45 16.47 -21.99
CA PRO A 591 -7.39 15.31 -21.10
C PRO A 591 -8.18 15.55 -19.81
#